data_AF-A0A8T4I5I3-F1
#
_entry.id   AF-A0A8T4I5I3-F1
#
_cell.length_a   1.000
_cell.length_b   1.000
_cell.length_c   1.000
_cell.angle_alpha   90.00
_cell.angle_beta   90.00
_cell.angle_gamma   90.00
#
_symmetry.space_group_name_H-M   'P 1'
#
loop_
_entity.id
_entity.type
_entity.pdbx_description
1 polymer ?
#
loop_
_entity_poly.entity_id
_entity_poly.type
_entity_poly.pdbx_seq_one_letter_code
_entity_poly.pdbx_strand_id
1 'polypeptide(L)' 'ERDPICVLCGVRPSSHCDHIKAKTDDHRESQVQGVCAECHGRKSSAEGNAAPRTKPGRRRPPEQHPGLR' A
#
# COMPACT_ATOMS: atom_id res chain seq x y z
N GLU A 1 -3.05 18.51 -13.57
CA GLU A 1 -2.51 17.37 -12.81
C GLU A 1 -1.66 17.90 -11.67
N ARG A 2 -1.81 17.39 -10.44
CA ARG A 2 -1.22 17.99 -9.22
C ARG A 2 0.28 17.69 -9.08
N ASP A 3 0.67 16.46 -9.38
CA ASP A 3 2.05 15.97 -9.25
C ASP A 3 2.52 15.37 -10.59
N PRO A 4 2.79 16.17 -11.64
CA PRO A 4 3.14 15.65 -12.96
C PRO A 4 4.46 14.88 -12.99
N ILE A 5 5.35 15.18 -12.03
CA ILE A 5 6.63 14.51 -11.82
C ILE A 5 6.61 13.85 -10.44
N CYS A 6 7.19 12.66 -10.35
CA CYS A 6 7.23 11.87 -9.13
C CYS A 6 7.84 12.67 -7.98
N VAL A 7 7.08 12.85 -6.91
CA VAL A 7 7.54 13.65 -5.75
C VAL A 7 8.69 13.01 -4.97
N LEU A 8 8.86 11.69 -5.07
CA LEU A 8 9.90 10.95 -4.35
C LEU A 8 11.27 11.02 -5.03
N CYS A 9 11.32 11.03 -6.36
CA CYS A 9 12.60 11.02 -7.08
C CYS A 9 12.83 12.25 -7.96
N GLY A 10 11.82 13.06 -8.26
CA GLY A 10 11.93 14.31 -9.03
C GLY A 10 12.31 14.15 -10.51
N VAL A 11 12.41 12.92 -11.03
CA VAL A 11 12.96 12.64 -12.38
C VAL A 11 11.93 12.05 -13.33
N ARG A 12 11.13 11.10 -12.86
CA ARG A 12 10.18 10.37 -13.70
C ARG A 12 8.78 10.96 -13.62
N PRO A 13 7.98 10.88 -14.69
CA PRO A 13 6.57 11.26 -14.61
C PRO A 13 5.85 10.41 -13.57
N SER A 14 4.89 11.02 -12.89
CA SER A 14 4.00 10.30 -12.00
C SER A 14 3.06 9.40 -12.82
N SER A 15 2.83 8.19 -12.33
CA SER A 15 1.88 7.25 -12.94
C SER A 15 0.99 6.56 -11.92
N HIS A 16 1.28 6.74 -10.64
CA HIS A 16 0.57 6.12 -9.53
C HIS A 16 0.24 7.18 -8.49
N CYS A 17 -0.96 7.05 -7.89
CA CYS A 17 -1.37 7.81 -6.72
C CYS A 17 -1.07 6.97 -5.48
N ASP A 18 -0.34 7.53 -4.52
CA ASP A 18 0.17 6.82 -3.36
C ASP A 18 -0.11 7.60 -2.07
N HIS A 19 -0.45 6.90 -0.98
CA HIS A 19 -0.66 7.54 0.32
C HIS A 19 0.66 8.01 0.92
N ILE A 20 0.76 9.29 1.31
CA ILE A 20 1.95 9.85 1.98
C ILE A 20 2.23 9.08 3.27
N LYS A 21 1.16 8.75 4.03
CA LYS A 21 1.23 7.94 5.24
C LYS A 21 0.82 6.49 4.93
N ALA A 22 1.69 5.54 5.26
CA ALA A 22 1.40 4.12 5.09
C ALA A 22 0.18 3.67 5.92
N LYS A 23 -0.59 2.71 5.39
CA LYS A 23 -1.69 2.01 6.09
C LYS A 23 -2.75 2.94 6.70
N THR A 24 -3.02 4.05 6.05
CA THR A 24 -4.15 4.93 6.36
C THR A 24 -5.21 4.80 5.28
N ASP A 25 -6.48 4.96 5.64
CA ASP A 25 -7.63 5.00 4.70
C ASP A 25 -7.98 6.45 4.34
N ASP A 26 -6.97 7.31 4.33
CA ASP A 26 -7.14 8.75 4.20
C ASP A 26 -6.90 9.20 2.76
N HIS A 27 -7.99 9.36 2.04
CA HIS A 27 -8.01 9.71 0.63
C HIS A 27 -8.12 11.22 0.38
N ARG A 28 -7.93 12.06 1.40
CA ARG A 28 -7.89 13.51 1.21
C ARG A 28 -6.73 13.87 0.29
N GLU A 29 -6.91 14.88 -0.55
CA GLU A 29 -5.87 15.34 -1.50
C GLU A 29 -4.53 15.70 -0.82
N SER A 30 -4.57 16.08 0.46
CA SER A 30 -3.39 16.40 1.26
C SER A 30 -2.65 15.17 1.81
N GLN A 31 -3.19 13.96 1.63
CA GLN A 31 -2.63 12.69 2.12
C GLN A 31 -2.23 11.75 0.98
N VAL A 32 -2.44 12.16 -0.26
CA VAL A 32 -2.02 11.42 -1.46
C VAL A 32 -0.96 12.20 -2.23
N GLN A 33 -0.13 11.48 -2.98
CA GLN A 33 0.96 12.03 -3.79
C GLN A 33 1.15 11.26 -5.09
N GLY A 34 1.55 11.95 -6.15
CA GLY A 34 1.93 11.36 -7.42
C GLY A 34 3.35 10.79 -7.40
N VAL A 35 3.48 9.50 -7.73
CA VAL A 35 4.77 8.80 -7.76
C VAL A 35 4.93 7.97 -9.03
N CYS A 36 6.18 7.70 -9.42
CA CYS A 36 6.49 6.79 -10.51
C CYS A 36 6.39 5.33 -10.06
N ALA A 37 6.21 4.42 -11.01
CA ALA A 37 6.02 2.99 -10.75
C ALA A 37 7.13 2.36 -9.87
N GLU A 38 8.39 2.74 -10.08
CA GLU A 38 9.50 2.17 -9.30
C GLU A 38 9.52 2.65 -7.85
N CYS A 39 9.36 3.97 -7.62
CA CYS A 39 9.31 4.52 -6.28
C CYS A 39 8.09 4.00 -5.51
N HIS A 40 6.95 3.87 -6.19
CA HIS A 40 5.76 3.22 -5.64
C HIS A 40 6.04 1.78 -5.21
N GLY A 41 6.61 0.96 -6.09
CA GLY A 41 6.92 -0.44 -5.79
C GLY A 41 7.91 -0.61 -4.62
N ARG A 42 8.94 0.24 -4.55
CA ARG A 42 9.90 0.27 -3.44
C ARG A 42 9.22 0.61 -2.12
N LYS A 43 8.39 1.65 -2.09
CA LYS A 43 7.63 2.07 -0.90
C LYS A 43 6.67 0.97 -0.43
N SER A 44 5.83 0.46 -1.33
CA SER A 44 4.87 -0.60 -1.04
C SER A 44 5.56 -1.86 -0.48
N SER A 45 6.70 -2.25 -1.07
CA SER A 45 7.50 -3.38 -0.57
C SER A 45 8.03 -3.13 0.84
N ALA A 46 8.58 -1.94 1.12
CA ALA A 46 9.08 -1.58 2.44
C ALA A 46 7.97 -1.57 3.50
N GLU A 47 6.79 -1.04 3.17
CA GLU A 47 5.62 -1.01 4.05
C GLU A 47 5.07 -2.41 4.36
N GLY A 48 5.03 -3.27 3.33
CA GLY A 48 4.66 -4.68 3.49
C GLY A 48 5.65 -5.43 4.38
N ASN A 49 6.95 -5.18 4.24
CA ASN A 49 7.99 -5.79 5.06
C ASN A 49 7.98 -5.29 6.51
N ALA A 50 7.65 -4.02 6.74
CA ALA A 50 7.49 -3.44 8.08
C ALA A 50 6.17 -3.86 8.76
N ALA A 51 5.25 -4.51 8.04
CA ALA A 51 4.00 -4.98 8.62
C ALA A 51 4.22 -6.07 9.68
N PRO A 52 3.49 -6.04 10.81
CA PRO A 52 3.46 -7.15 11.74
C PRO A 52 3.14 -8.45 11.00
N ARG A 53 3.97 -9.48 11.20
CA ARG A 53 3.81 -10.76 10.53
C ARG A 53 2.78 -11.62 11.26
N THR A 54 1.51 -11.25 11.22
CA THR A 54 0.41 -12.21 11.40
C THR A 54 0.34 -13.05 10.12
N LYS A 55 1.32 -13.94 9.93
CA LYS A 55 1.30 -14.86 8.80
C LYS A 55 0.08 -15.76 8.99
N PRO A 56 -0.84 -15.82 8.01
CA PRO A 56 -1.82 -16.89 7.98
C PRO A 56 -1.08 -18.22 8.06
N GLY A 57 -1.64 -19.17 8.82
CA GLY A 57 -1.10 -20.53 8.83
C GLY A 57 -1.06 -21.09 7.40
N ARG A 58 -0.13 -22.00 7.13
CA ARG A 58 -0.02 -22.66 5.82
C ARG A 58 -1.29 -23.44 5.45
N ARG A 59 -2.09 -23.81 6.46
CA ARG A 59 -3.39 -24.46 6.29
C ARG A 59 -4.51 -23.44 6.50
N ARG A 60 -5.52 -23.48 5.63
CA ARG A 60 -6.79 -22.80 5.86
C ARG A 60 -7.36 -23.28 7.21
N PRO A 61 -7.85 -22.39 8.09
CA PRO A 61 -8.60 -22.80 9.26
C PRO A 61 -9.78 -23.71 8.88
N PRO A 62 -10.19 -24.65 9.75
CA PRO A 62 -11.39 -25.45 9.49
C PRO A 62 -12.60 -24.54 9.24
N GLU A 63 -13.51 -24.96 8.35
CA GLU A 63 -14.70 -24.17 8.03
C GLU A 63 -15.59 -24.03 9.28
N GLN A 64 -15.96 -22.80 9.60
CA GLN A 64 -16.96 -22.52 10.64
C GLN A 64 -18.33 -22.85 10.05
N HIS A 65 -18.76 -24.12 10.15
CA HIS A 65 -20.12 -24.49 9.76
C HIS A 65 -21.11 -24.08 10.86
N PRO A 66 -22.26 -23.48 10.52
CA PRO A 66 -23.28 -23.06 11.50
C PRO A 66 -23.80 -24.17 12.43
N GLY A 67 -23.62 -25.45 12.06
CA GLY A 67 -24.04 -26.62 12.85
C GLY A 67 -23.04 -27.15 13.88
N LEU A 68 -21.87 -26.52 14.06
CA LEU A 68 -20.81 -26.93 14.99
C LEU A 68 -20.80 -26.12 16.30
N ARG A 69 -21.96 -25.65 16.79
CA ARG A 69 -22.07 -24.98 18.10
C ARG A 69 -22.10 -25.96 19.25
#